data_AF-A0A944XLM5-F1
#
_entry.id   AF-A0A944XLM5-F1
#
_cell.length_a   1.000
_cell.length_b   1.000
_cell.length_c   1.000
_cell.angle_alpha   90.00
_cell.angle_beta   90.00
_cell.angle_gamma   90.00
#
_symmetry.space_group_name_H-M   'P 1'
#
loop_
_entity.id
_entity.type
_entity.pdbx_description
1 polymer ?
#
loop_
_entity_poly.entity_id
_entity_poly.type
_entity_poly.pdbx_seq_one_letter_code
_entity_poly.pdbx_strand_id
1 'polypeptide(L)'
;PKDFIQTNIVGTYAMLEQSRQYWQSLQGEKKDNFRFLHVSTDEVYGDLDGTDDYFSEETSYDPSSPYSASKASSDHLVRAWHRTYNLPVLITNCSNNYGPYQFPEKLIPHIILNAISGKDLPVYGDGKQIRDWLFVNDHVRALMTVAISGVIGETYNIGGNNEIQNIDVVTRICELLDELIPGKLNGLSSFSELITYVKDRPGHDVRYAIDASKIKNDLGWKPKEDFLSGIRKTVQWYLDNLTWSENIQDGSYKLERLGVNLK
;
A
#
# COMPACT_ATOMS: atom_id res chain seq x y z
N PRO A 1 18.57 4.37 -3.09
CA PRO A 1 18.61 2.93 -3.47
C PRO A 1 19.24 2.00 -2.43
N LYS A 2 20.39 2.36 -1.83
CA LYS A 2 21.08 1.53 -0.82
C LYS A 2 20.16 1.08 0.33
N ASP A 3 19.35 1.98 0.86
CA ASP A 3 18.46 1.66 2.00
C ASP A 3 17.38 0.64 1.62
N PHE A 4 16.87 0.66 0.38
CA PHE A 4 15.96 -0.38 -0.12
C PHE A 4 16.64 -1.75 -0.19
N ILE A 5 17.88 -1.83 -0.68
CA ILE A 5 18.63 -3.10 -0.72
C ILE A 5 18.87 -3.63 0.70
N GLN A 6 19.32 -2.75 1.60
CA GLN A 6 19.65 -3.14 2.97
C GLN A 6 18.40 -3.59 3.75
N THR A 7 17.30 -2.85 3.65
CA THR A 7 16.10 -3.14 4.43
C THR A 7 15.26 -4.24 3.79
N ASN A 8 14.97 -4.14 2.48
CA ASN A 8 14.01 -5.04 1.84
C ASN A 8 14.65 -6.40 1.53
N ILE A 9 15.92 -6.44 1.09
CA ILE A 9 16.56 -7.70 0.72
C ILE A 9 17.29 -8.30 1.93
N VAL A 10 18.27 -7.58 2.46
CA VAL A 10 19.10 -8.09 3.57
C VAL A 10 18.28 -8.23 4.85
N GLY A 11 17.37 -7.30 5.12
CA GLY A 11 16.44 -7.40 6.25
C GLY A 11 15.49 -8.59 6.14
N THR A 12 14.90 -8.86 4.96
CA THR A 12 14.07 -10.06 4.77
C THR A 12 14.89 -11.34 4.93
N TYR A 13 16.11 -11.40 4.38
CA TYR A 13 17.02 -12.53 4.63
C TYR A 13 17.23 -12.76 6.14
N ALA A 14 17.53 -11.71 6.90
CA ALA A 14 17.74 -11.82 8.33
C ALA A 14 16.49 -12.34 9.06
N MET A 15 15.30 -11.82 8.73
CA MET A 15 14.04 -12.27 9.29
C MET A 15 13.71 -13.73 8.95
N LEU A 16 14.00 -14.16 7.73
CA LEU A 16 13.82 -15.54 7.28
C LEU A 16 14.72 -16.50 8.06
N GLU A 17 16.00 -16.16 8.22
CA GLU A 17 16.93 -17.00 8.99
C GLU A 17 16.55 -17.10 10.47
N GLN A 18 16.19 -15.98 11.11
CA GLN A 18 15.75 -16.01 12.51
C GLN A 18 14.44 -16.78 12.67
N SER A 19 13.49 -16.59 11.74
CA SER A 19 12.20 -17.29 11.77
C SER A 19 12.38 -18.79 11.54
N ARG A 20 13.29 -19.20 10.65
CA ARG A 20 13.65 -20.60 10.40
C ARG A 20 14.23 -21.26 11.64
N GLN A 21 15.20 -20.62 12.29
CA GLN A 21 15.82 -21.14 13.51
C GLN A 21 14.79 -21.27 14.64
N TYR A 22 13.96 -20.25 14.83
CA TYR A 22 12.88 -20.26 15.82
C TYR A 22 11.88 -21.38 15.54
N TRP A 23 11.34 -21.46 14.32
CA TRP A 23 10.38 -22.49 13.92
C TRP A 23 10.93 -23.91 14.07
N GLN A 24 12.21 -24.14 13.74
CA GLN A 24 12.85 -25.45 13.92
C GLN A 24 12.92 -25.86 15.40
N SER A 25 13.06 -24.90 16.32
CA SER A 25 13.08 -25.13 17.77
C SER A 25 11.68 -25.42 18.36
N LEU A 26 10.60 -25.03 17.67
CA LEU A 26 9.24 -25.29 18.11
C LEU A 26 8.88 -26.78 18.02
N GLN A 27 7.89 -27.18 18.82
CA GLN A 27 7.33 -28.53 18.87
C GLN A 27 5.81 -28.47 19.01
N GLY A 28 5.12 -29.53 18.57
CA GLY A 28 3.66 -29.67 18.65
C GLY A 28 2.90 -28.56 17.92
N GLU A 29 1.72 -28.21 18.45
CA GLU A 29 0.78 -27.26 17.84
C GLU A 29 1.41 -25.92 17.44
N LYS A 30 2.37 -25.41 18.22
CA LYS A 30 3.05 -24.13 17.90
C LYS A 30 3.86 -24.22 16.62
N LYS A 31 4.45 -25.38 16.34
CA LYS A 31 5.23 -25.61 15.11
C LYS A 31 4.29 -25.78 13.91
N ASP A 32 3.23 -26.55 14.09
CA ASP A 32 2.28 -26.92 13.03
C ASP A 32 1.45 -25.70 12.58
N ASN A 33 1.13 -24.81 13.53
CA ASN A 33 0.39 -23.57 13.28
C ASN A 33 1.31 -22.36 12.99
N PHE A 34 2.63 -22.54 12.94
CA PHE A 34 3.53 -21.43 12.62
C PHE A 34 3.30 -20.96 11.18
N ARG A 35 3.28 -19.64 10.97
CA ARG A 35 3.18 -19.01 9.66
C ARG A 35 4.13 -17.82 9.58
N PHE A 36 4.82 -17.69 8.45
CA PHE A 36 5.57 -16.49 8.09
C PHE A 36 4.85 -15.78 6.95
N LEU A 37 4.09 -14.72 7.26
CA LEU A 37 3.41 -13.91 6.26
C LEU A 37 4.34 -12.80 5.74
N HIS A 38 4.71 -12.89 4.46
CA HIS A 38 5.45 -11.85 3.75
C HIS A 38 4.49 -10.92 2.99
N VAL A 39 4.48 -9.65 3.37
CA VAL A 39 3.67 -8.62 2.69
C VAL A 39 4.51 -7.92 1.63
N SER A 40 4.07 -8.03 0.39
CA SER A 40 4.70 -7.48 -0.80
C SER A 40 3.71 -6.61 -1.59
N THR A 41 4.04 -6.27 -2.82
CA THR A 41 3.38 -5.25 -3.64
C THR A 41 3.07 -5.78 -5.03
N ASP A 42 2.04 -5.25 -5.68
CA ASP A 42 1.74 -5.44 -7.10
C ASP A 42 2.86 -4.95 -8.03
N GLU A 43 3.60 -3.91 -7.65
CA GLU A 43 4.72 -3.35 -8.45
C GLU A 43 5.83 -4.36 -8.80
N VAL A 44 5.85 -5.54 -8.17
CA VAL A 44 6.79 -6.62 -8.55
C VAL A 44 6.50 -7.19 -9.94
N TYR A 45 5.26 -7.04 -10.42
CA TYR A 45 4.80 -7.55 -11.71
C TYR A 45 5.13 -6.62 -12.88
N GLY A 46 5.59 -5.38 -12.62
CA GLY A 46 5.89 -4.40 -13.65
C GLY A 46 4.69 -3.55 -14.02
N ASP A 47 4.63 -3.11 -15.28
CA ASP A 47 3.55 -2.27 -15.84
C ASP A 47 2.57 -3.09 -16.68
N LEU A 48 1.31 -2.65 -16.77
CA LEU A 48 0.34 -3.22 -17.71
C LEU A 48 0.14 -2.29 -18.90
N ASP A 49 0.27 -2.86 -20.10
CA ASP A 49 -0.16 -2.22 -21.33
C ASP A 49 -1.67 -2.46 -21.57
N GLY A 50 -2.36 -1.47 -22.12
CA GLY A 50 -3.77 -1.61 -22.49
C GLY A 50 -4.76 -1.63 -21.31
N THR A 51 -6.00 -2.02 -21.58
CA THR A 51 -7.15 -1.90 -20.65
C THR A 51 -7.66 -3.22 -20.09
N ASP A 52 -7.28 -4.35 -20.68
CA ASP A 52 -7.98 -5.62 -20.47
C ASP A 52 -7.20 -6.59 -19.57
N ASP A 53 -5.90 -6.35 -19.38
CA ASP A 53 -5.01 -7.21 -18.60
C ASP A 53 -5.04 -6.87 -17.10
N TYR A 54 -4.78 -7.87 -16.27
CA TYR A 54 -4.68 -7.78 -14.81
C TYR A 54 -3.52 -8.62 -14.31
N PHE A 55 -2.93 -8.22 -13.19
CA PHE A 55 -1.92 -9.01 -12.50
C PHE A 55 -2.56 -10.17 -11.72
N SER A 56 -2.19 -11.38 -12.11
CA SER A 56 -2.49 -12.62 -11.37
C SER A 56 -1.26 -13.10 -10.61
N GLU A 57 -1.40 -14.10 -9.74
CA GLU A 57 -0.25 -14.68 -9.05
C GLU A 57 0.72 -15.45 -9.98
N GLU A 58 0.28 -15.77 -11.20
CA GLU A 58 1.10 -16.39 -12.24
C GLU A 58 1.80 -15.36 -13.13
N THR A 59 1.52 -14.06 -12.95
CA THR A 59 2.19 -13.01 -13.71
C THR A 59 3.69 -12.99 -13.39
N SER A 60 4.51 -12.93 -14.44
CA SER A 60 5.96 -12.86 -14.30
C SER A 60 6.40 -11.57 -13.62
N TYR A 61 7.51 -11.63 -12.89
CA TYR A 61 8.06 -10.45 -12.22
C TYR A 61 8.83 -9.61 -13.24
N ASP A 62 8.52 -8.32 -13.33
CA ASP A 62 9.19 -7.37 -14.23
C ASP A 62 9.32 -5.96 -13.60
N PRO A 63 10.03 -5.82 -12.47
CA PRO A 63 10.01 -4.58 -11.68
C PRO A 63 10.75 -3.40 -12.34
N SER A 64 10.07 -2.26 -12.47
CA SER A 64 10.58 -1.04 -13.11
C SER A 64 11.48 -0.13 -12.24
N SER A 65 11.54 -0.34 -10.93
CA SER A 65 12.24 0.57 -9.99
C SER A 65 13.15 -0.15 -8.99
N PRO A 66 14.15 0.54 -8.38
CA PRO A 66 14.95 -0.05 -7.31
C PRO A 66 14.12 -0.52 -6.11
N TYR A 67 12.98 0.12 -5.85
CA TYR A 67 12.05 -0.29 -4.80
C TYR A 67 11.38 -1.61 -5.17
N SER A 68 10.68 -1.67 -6.31
CA SER A 68 9.98 -2.88 -6.74
C SER A 68 10.92 -4.04 -7.00
N ALA A 69 12.12 -3.79 -7.54
CA ALA A 69 13.15 -4.81 -7.71
C ALA A 69 13.63 -5.40 -6.38
N SER A 70 13.73 -4.56 -5.33
CA SER A 70 14.09 -5.03 -4.00
C SER A 70 12.97 -5.85 -3.34
N LYS A 71 11.70 -5.55 -3.61
CA LYS A 71 10.52 -6.32 -3.17
C LYS A 71 10.40 -7.65 -3.93
N ALA A 72 10.58 -7.62 -5.24
CA ALA A 72 10.67 -8.82 -6.08
C ALA A 72 11.75 -9.79 -5.55
N SER A 73 12.93 -9.24 -5.22
CA SER A 73 14.02 -10.00 -4.63
C SER A 73 13.66 -10.62 -3.28
N SER A 74 12.95 -9.90 -2.40
CA SER A 74 12.50 -10.44 -1.11
C SER A 74 11.50 -11.58 -1.28
N ASP A 75 10.60 -11.49 -2.26
CA ASP A 75 9.64 -12.56 -2.56
C ASP A 75 10.34 -13.84 -3.04
N HIS A 76 11.39 -13.71 -3.86
CA HIS A 76 12.22 -14.85 -4.27
C HIS A 76 12.91 -15.52 -3.08
N LEU A 77 13.46 -14.75 -2.13
CA LEU A 77 14.06 -15.30 -0.92
C LEU A 77 13.00 -16.08 -0.11
N VAL A 78 11.82 -15.50 0.12
CA VAL A 78 10.76 -16.16 0.91
C VAL A 78 10.36 -17.50 0.28
N ARG A 79 10.15 -17.53 -1.05
CA ARG A 79 9.81 -18.78 -1.77
C ARG A 79 10.94 -19.81 -1.70
N ALA A 80 12.20 -19.37 -1.83
CA ALA A 80 13.35 -20.25 -1.71
C ALA A 80 13.46 -20.86 -0.30
N TRP A 81 13.20 -20.09 0.75
CA TRP A 81 13.23 -20.60 2.13
C TRP A 81 12.15 -21.64 2.39
N HIS A 82 10.95 -21.45 1.82
CA HIS A 82 9.92 -22.49 1.83
C HIS A 82 10.39 -23.75 1.10
N ARG A 83 10.87 -23.62 -0.14
CA ARG A 83 11.28 -24.77 -0.96
C ARG A 83 12.46 -25.55 -0.37
N THR A 84 13.44 -24.85 0.21
CA THR A 84 14.68 -25.47 0.69
C THR A 84 14.56 -25.97 2.12
N TYR A 85 13.84 -25.26 2.98
CA TYR A 85 13.80 -25.54 4.43
C TYR A 85 12.42 -25.92 4.95
N ASN A 86 11.39 -25.97 4.10
CA ASN A 86 9.99 -26.19 4.45
C ASN A 86 9.44 -25.17 5.47
N LEU A 87 10.03 -23.96 5.53
CA LEU A 87 9.51 -22.89 6.37
C LEU A 87 8.08 -22.55 5.90
N PRO A 88 7.05 -22.56 6.77
CA PRO A 88 5.67 -22.36 6.33
C PRO A 88 5.41 -20.87 6.05
N VAL A 89 5.61 -20.48 4.79
CA VAL A 89 5.46 -19.09 4.33
C VAL A 89 4.11 -18.86 3.65
N LEU A 90 3.69 -17.60 3.64
CA LEU A 90 2.57 -17.07 2.87
C LEU A 90 3.05 -15.75 2.24
N ILE A 91 2.67 -15.46 0.99
CA ILE A 91 3.00 -14.20 0.33
C ILE A 91 1.71 -13.49 -0.07
N THR A 92 1.67 -12.17 0.12
CA THR A 92 0.59 -11.33 -0.41
C THR A 92 1.15 -10.19 -1.24
N ASN A 93 0.61 -9.96 -2.43
CA ASN A 93 0.97 -8.81 -3.27
C ASN A 93 -0.29 -7.93 -3.40
N CYS A 94 -0.29 -6.76 -2.77
CA CYS A 94 -1.46 -5.88 -2.75
C CYS A 94 -1.31 -4.68 -3.69
N SER A 95 -2.44 -4.10 -4.09
CA SER A 95 -2.49 -2.84 -4.82
C SER A 95 -2.24 -1.61 -3.92
N ASN A 96 -2.34 -0.40 -4.51
CA ASN A 96 -2.11 0.85 -3.80
C ASN A 96 -3.06 1.03 -2.61
N ASN A 97 -2.46 1.10 -1.43
CA ASN A 97 -3.20 1.31 -0.20
C ASN A 97 -3.46 2.80 0.06
N TYR A 98 -4.60 3.10 0.66
CA TYR A 98 -4.92 4.44 1.15
C TYR A 98 -5.77 4.41 2.42
N GLY A 99 -5.70 5.48 3.22
CA GLY A 99 -6.50 5.62 4.42
C GLY A 99 -5.83 6.38 5.56
N PRO A 100 -6.39 6.23 6.78
CA PRO A 100 -5.80 6.75 8.01
C PRO A 100 -4.32 6.38 8.19
N TYR A 101 -3.56 7.28 8.82
CA TYR A 101 -2.15 7.10 9.17
C TYR A 101 -1.16 6.94 8.00
N GLN A 102 -1.56 7.25 6.77
CA GLN A 102 -0.66 7.21 5.61
C GLN A 102 0.31 8.40 5.62
N PHE A 103 1.61 8.15 5.48
CA PHE A 103 2.61 9.22 5.50
C PHE A 103 2.41 10.19 4.30
N PRO A 104 2.53 11.52 4.49
CA PRO A 104 2.14 12.54 3.51
C PRO A 104 3.15 12.76 2.36
N GLU A 105 3.84 11.69 1.97
CA GLU A 105 4.62 11.62 0.72
C GLU A 105 3.81 11.02 -0.44
N LYS A 106 2.71 10.30 -0.12
CA LYS A 106 1.86 9.59 -1.09
C LYS A 106 0.75 10.51 -1.61
N LEU A 107 0.24 10.22 -2.82
CA LEU A 107 -0.71 11.09 -3.53
C LEU A 107 -1.87 11.57 -2.66
N ILE A 108 -2.69 10.66 -2.13
CA ILE A 108 -3.91 11.02 -1.37
C ILE A 108 -3.62 11.92 -0.16
N PRO A 109 -2.74 11.55 0.80
CA PRO A 109 -2.47 12.42 1.94
C PRO A 109 -1.75 13.72 1.54
N HIS A 110 -0.88 13.68 0.53
CA HIS A 110 -0.20 14.88 0.04
C HIS A 110 -1.20 15.91 -0.50
N ILE A 111 -2.18 15.46 -1.30
CA ILE A 111 -3.20 16.32 -1.92
C ILE A 111 -4.14 16.88 -0.85
N ILE A 112 -4.60 16.05 0.10
CA ILE A 112 -5.45 16.50 1.21
C ILE A 112 -4.73 17.61 2.00
N LEU A 113 -3.49 17.37 2.43
CA LEU A 113 -2.77 18.30 3.29
C LEU A 113 -2.33 19.58 2.57
N ASN A 114 -1.98 19.51 1.29
CA ASN A 114 -1.70 20.72 0.50
C ASN A 114 -2.96 21.55 0.29
N ALA A 115 -4.09 20.92 -0.04
CA ALA A 115 -5.35 21.61 -0.28
C ALA A 115 -5.79 22.41 0.95
N ILE A 116 -5.82 21.78 2.13
CA ILE A 116 -6.18 22.47 3.38
C ILE A 116 -5.15 23.52 3.82
N SER A 117 -3.94 23.49 3.25
CA SER A 117 -2.91 24.51 3.47
C SER A 117 -2.94 25.62 2.41
N GLY A 118 -3.85 25.55 1.43
CA GLY A 118 -3.90 26.48 0.30
C GLY A 118 -2.68 26.42 -0.62
N LYS A 119 -2.02 25.25 -0.71
CA LYS A 119 -0.86 25.00 -1.57
C LYS A 119 -1.28 24.29 -2.85
N ASP A 120 -0.42 24.40 -3.87
CA ASP A 120 -0.58 23.70 -5.15
C ASP A 120 -0.73 22.17 -4.96
N LEU A 121 -1.52 21.56 -5.83
CA LEU A 121 -1.82 20.13 -5.88
C LEU A 121 -1.12 19.54 -7.11
N PRO A 122 0.14 19.10 -6.99
CA PRO A 122 0.94 18.67 -8.13
C PRO A 122 0.45 17.33 -8.69
N VAL A 123 0.08 17.34 -9.97
CA VAL A 123 -0.29 16.16 -10.78
C VAL A 123 0.82 15.88 -11.79
N TYR A 124 1.37 14.67 -11.78
CA TYR A 124 2.46 14.28 -12.67
C TYR A 124 1.98 13.98 -14.09
N GLY A 125 2.60 14.60 -15.09
CA GLY A 125 2.23 14.42 -16.49
C GLY A 125 0.84 14.98 -16.76
N ASP A 126 -0.04 14.18 -17.36
CA ASP A 126 -1.45 14.52 -17.55
C ASP A 126 -2.37 13.93 -16.46
N GLY A 127 -1.80 13.21 -15.48
CA GLY A 127 -2.52 12.58 -14.38
C GLY A 127 -3.36 11.37 -14.76
N LYS A 128 -3.23 10.85 -15.98
CA LYS A 128 -4.05 9.72 -16.45
C LYS A 128 -3.51 8.35 -16.06
N GLN A 129 -2.39 8.28 -15.33
CA GLN A 129 -1.89 7.01 -14.84
C GLN A 129 -2.93 6.39 -13.89
N ILE A 130 -3.16 5.10 -14.03
CA ILE A 130 -4.21 4.35 -13.34
C ILE A 130 -3.60 3.52 -12.21
N ARG A 131 -4.25 3.52 -11.06
CA ARG A 131 -3.91 2.66 -9.92
C ARG A 131 -5.17 1.97 -9.40
N ASP A 132 -5.02 0.74 -8.90
CA ASP A 132 -6.08 0.05 -8.15
C ASP A 132 -6.01 0.43 -6.66
N TRP A 133 -7.03 1.12 -6.17
CA TRP A 133 -7.07 1.66 -4.81
C TRP A 133 -7.75 0.73 -3.81
N LEU A 134 -6.99 0.27 -2.82
CA LEU A 134 -7.45 -0.58 -1.72
C LEU A 134 -7.46 0.20 -0.40
N PHE A 135 -8.61 0.25 0.27
CA PHE A 135 -8.70 0.89 1.58
C PHE A 135 -7.90 0.09 2.63
N VAL A 136 -7.10 0.78 3.45
CA VAL A 136 -6.14 0.14 4.38
C VAL A 136 -6.78 -0.86 5.33
N ASN A 137 -8.00 -0.59 5.83
CA ASN A 137 -8.69 -1.52 6.72
C ASN A 137 -9.16 -2.80 5.99
N ASP A 138 -9.41 -2.73 4.68
CA ASP A 138 -9.68 -3.91 3.87
C ASP A 138 -8.43 -4.73 3.63
N HIS A 139 -7.30 -4.08 3.38
CA HIS A 139 -6.02 -4.77 3.30
C HIS A 139 -5.68 -5.47 4.62
N VAL A 140 -5.82 -4.81 5.77
CA VAL A 140 -5.60 -5.44 7.09
C VAL A 140 -6.51 -6.67 7.29
N ARG A 141 -7.79 -6.58 6.90
CA ARG A 141 -8.69 -7.75 6.93
C ARG A 141 -8.17 -8.88 6.06
N ALA A 142 -7.68 -8.57 4.85
CA ALA A 142 -7.11 -9.54 3.93
C ALA A 142 -5.88 -10.24 4.52
N LEU A 143 -4.94 -9.46 5.08
CA LEU A 143 -3.72 -9.96 5.71
C LEU A 143 -4.05 -10.91 6.86
N MET A 144 -5.03 -10.58 7.70
CA MET A 144 -5.49 -11.45 8.78
C MET A 144 -6.13 -12.73 8.24
N THR A 145 -6.97 -12.64 7.20
CA THR A 145 -7.54 -13.81 6.54
C THR A 145 -6.47 -14.73 5.97
N VAL A 146 -5.45 -14.19 5.28
CA VAL A 146 -4.33 -14.98 4.74
C VAL A 146 -3.49 -15.59 5.87
N ALA A 147 -3.15 -14.82 6.91
CA ALA A 147 -2.34 -15.32 8.03
C ALA A 147 -3.00 -16.50 8.76
N ILE A 148 -4.32 -16.48 8.89
CA ILE A 148 -5.09 -17.50 9.65
C ILE A 148 -5.45 -18.69 8.78
N SER A 149 -5.90 -18.45 7.54
CA SER A 149 -6.56 -19.47 6.72
C SER A 149 -5.85 -19.75 5.38
N GLY A 150 -4.79 -19.00 5.06
CA GLY A 150 -4.03 -19.18 3.83
C GLY A 150 -3.32 -20.53 3.76
N VAL A 151 -3.21 -21.06 2.55
CA VAL A 151 -2.51 -22.33 2.29
C VAL A 151 -1.00 -22.07 2.26
N ILE A 152 -0.23 -22.82 3.05
CA ILE A 152 1.23 -22.69 3.12
C ILE A 152 1.85 -22.82 1.72
N GLY A 153 2.77 -21.92 1.40
CA GLY A 153 3.49 -21.88 0.12
C GLY A 153 2.78 -21.06 -0.94
N GLU A 154 1.52 -20.68 -0.73
CA GLU A 154 0.74 -19.91 -1.70
C GLU A 154 1.05 -18.41 -1.67
N THR A 155 0.76 -17.79 -2.81
CA THR A 155 0.68 -16.34 -2.97
C THR A 155 -0.78 -15.94 -3.17
N TYR A 156 -1.17 -14.78 -2.63
CA TYR A 156 -2.50 -14.19 -2.81
C TYR A 156 -2.38 -12.72 -3.21
N ASN A 157 -2.89 -12.37 -4.40
CA ASN A 157 -3.06 -11.00 -4.83
C ASN A 157 -4.26 -10.36 -4.11
N ILE A 158 -4.11 -9.09 -3.71
CA ILE A 158 -5.11 -8.37 -2.92
C ILE A 158 -5.35 -7.00 -3.55
N GLY A 159 -6.50 -6.83 -4.22
CA GLY A 159 -6.89 -5.60 -4.91
C GLY A 159 -8.15 -4.98 -4.35
N GLY A 160 -8.38 -3.71 -4.69
CA GLY A 160 -9.61 -3.00 -4.40
C GLY A 160 -10.66 -3.19 -5.49
N ASN A 161 -10.26 -3.63 -6.69
CA ASN A 161 -11.04 -3.56 -7.93
C ASN A 161 -11.50 -2.12 -8.23
N ASN A 162 -10.64 -1.14 -7.92
CA ASN A 162 -10.93 0.29 -8.04
C ASN A 162 -9.84 0.97 -8.89
N GLU A 163 -9.83 0.70 -10.19
CA GLU A 163 -8.94 1.36 -11.14
C GLU A 163 -9.37 2.81 -11.37
N ILE A 164 -8.55 3.76 -10.92
CA ILE A 164 -8.88 5.18 -10.99
C ILE A 164 -7.64 5.97 -11.42
N GLN A 165 -7.85 6.93 -12.31
CA GLN A 165 -6.80 7.84 -12.74
C GLN A 165 -6.40 8.78 -11.59
N ASN A 166 -5.11 9.11 -11.51
CA ASN A 166 -4.61 10.03 -10.49
C ASN A 166 -5.38 11.37 -10.49
N ILE A 167 -5.71 11.92 -11.66
CA ILE A 167 -6.47 13.17 -11.76
C ILE A 167 -7.89 13.06 -11.20
N ASP A 168 -8.55 11.91 -11.37
CA ASP A 168 -9.89 11.67 -10.84
C ASP A 168 -9.85 11.55 -9.30
N VAL A 169 -8.80 10.93 -8.75
CA VAL A 169 -8.56 10.90 -7.30
C VAL A 169 -8.40 12.32 -6.74
N VAL A 170 -7.58 13.15 -7.37
CA VAL A 170 -7.32 14.54 -6.95
C VAL A 170 -8.60 15.37 -7.00
N THR A 171 -9.34 15.27 -8.10
CA THR A 171 -10.62 15.96 -8.28
C THR A 171 -11.61 15.54 -7.21
N ARG A 172 -11.72 14.23 -6.93
CA ARG A 172 -12.63 13.72 -5.92
C ARG A 172 -12.29 14.19 -4.51
N ILE A 173 -11.00 14.31 -4.18
CA ILE A 173 -10.56 14.90 -2.90
C ILE A 173 -10.99 16.36 -2.83
N CYS A 174 -10.80 17.14 -3.89
CA CYS A 174 -11.20 18.55 -3.94
C CYS A 174 -12.70 18.71 -3.71
N GLU A 175 -13.54 17.91 -4.37
CA GLU A 175 -15.00 17.91 -4.19
C GLU A 175 -15.39 17.62 -2.73
N LEU A 176 -14.75 16.63 -2.10
CA LEU A 176 -15.02 16.29 -0.70
C LEU A 176 -14.59 17.42 0.25
N LEU A 177 -13.46 18.07 -0.02
CA LEU A 177 -13.02 19.21 0.78
C LEU A 177 -13.94 20.43 0.59
N ASP A 178 -14.43 20.66 -0.63
CA ASP A 178 -15.40 21.72 -0.93
C ASP A 178 -16.72 21.51 -0.16
N GLU A 179 -17.12 20.25 0.06
CA GLU A 179 -18.29 19.87 0.85
C GLU A 179 -18.03 20.00 2.36
N LEU A 180 -16.89 19.53 2.84
CA LEU A 180 -16.62 19.34 4.27
C LEU A 180 -16.04 20.59 4.97
N ILE A 181 -15.42 21.51 4.23
CA ILE A 181 -14.81 22.72 4.81
C ILE A 181 -15.66 23.95 4.49
N PRO A 182 -16.40 24.51 5.46
CA PRO A 182 -17.13 25.75 5.27
C PRO A 182 -16.17 26.94 5.24
N GLY A 183 -16.25 27.77 4.19
CA GLY A 183 -15.41 28.97 4.05
C GLY A 183 -13.99 28.64 3.60
N LYS A 184 -13.82 28.46 2.28
CA LYS A 184 -12.56 28.11 1.63
C LYS A 184 -11.48 29.17 1.86
N LEU A 185 -10.23 28.73 1.95
CA LEU A 185 -9.08 29.63 2.11
C LEU A 185 -8.98 30.61 0.94
N ASN A 186 -8.50 31.82 1.23
CA ASN A 186 -8.11 32.83 0.23
C ASN A 186 -9.17 33.20 -0.81
N GLY A 187 -10.47 33.00 -0.51
CA GLY A 187 -11.55 33.32 -1.44
C GLY A 187 -11.72 32.33 -2.60
N LEU A 188 -11.09 31.15 -2.52
CA LEU A 188 -11.25 30.08 -3.51
C LEU A 188 -12.73 29.70 -3.66
N SER A 189 -13.15 29.49 -4.89
CA SER A 189 -14.48 28.95 -5.20
C SER A 189 -14.50 27.42 -5.13
N SER A 190 -13.37 26.76 -5.39
CA SER A 190 -13.15 25.32 -5.24
C SER A 190 -11.67 25.00 -4.94
N PHE A 191 -11.40 23.93 -4.20
CA PHE A 191 -10.03 23.40 -4.04
C PHE A 191 -9.41 22.91 -5.36
N SER A 192 -10.23 22.62 -6.37
CA SER A 192 -9.74 22.22 -7.70
C SER A 192 -8.94 23.32 -8.42
N GLU A 193 -9.10 24.58 -8.04
CA GLU A 193 -8.31 25.70 -8.55
C GLU A 193 -6.82 25.59 -8.18
N LEU A 194 -6.48 24.78 -7.18
CA LEU A 194 -5.10 24.55 -6.75
C LEU A 194 -4.40 23.45 -7.57
N ILE A 195 -5.08 22.79 -8.51
CA ILE A 195 -4.50 21.73 -9.34
C ILE A 195 -3.44 22.31 -10.27
N THR A 196 -2.22 21.76 -10.19
CA THR A 196 -1.10 22.14 -11.06
C THR A 196 -0.48 20.90 -11.71
N TYR A 197 -0.15 21.01 -13.00
CA TYR A 197 0.51 19.93 -13.72
C TYR A 197 2.03 20.10 -13.66
N VAL A 198 2.73 19.05 -13.25
CA VAL A 198 4.19 19.02 -13.14
C VAL A 198 4.79 17.96 -14.07
N LYS A 199 6.09 18.09 -14.37
CA LYS A 199 6.80 17.14 -15.22
C LYS A 199 6.68 15.72 -14.67
N ASP A 200 6.38 14.76 -15.54
CA ASP A 200 6.21 13.36 -15.17
C ASP A 200 7.49 12.74 -14.58
N ARG A 201 7.31 11.65 -13.83
CA ARG A 201 8.41 10.90 -13.21
C ARG A 201 9.09 9.99 -14.24
N PRO A 202 10.43 9.88 -14.24
CA PRO A 202 11.11 8.88 -15.06
C PRO A 202 10.71 7.46 -14.65
N GLY A 203 10.34 6.63 -15.63
CA GLY A 203 9.94 5.23 -15.39
C GLY A 203 8.61 5.10 -14.64
N HIS A 204 7.66 6.02 -14.88
CA HIS A 204 6.36 6.00 -14.24
C HIS A 204 5.45 4.98 -14.93
N ASP A 205 5.20 3.86 -14.26
CA ASP A 205 4.29 2.83 -14.76
C ASP A 205 2.89 3.41 -14.97
N VAL A 206 2.29 3.09 -16.11
CA VAL A 206 1.07 3.72 -16.60
C VAL A 206 -0.16 3.15 -15.91
N ARG A 207 -0.20 1.84 -15.65
CA ARG A 207 -1.40 1.18 -15.10
C ARG A 207 -1.06 -0.01 -14.22
N TYR A 208 -1.64 -0.02 -13.02
CA TYR A 208 -1.67 -1.19 -12.15
C TYR A 208 -3.11 -1.64 -11.90
N ALA A 209 -3.37 -2.93 -12.14
CA ALA A 209 -4.64 -3.57 -11.91
C ALA A 209 -4.41 -5.00 -11.42
N ILE A 210 -5.00 -5.35 -10.27
CA ILE A 210 -4.83 -6.67 -9.64
C ILE A 210 -6.06 -7.55 -9.90
N ASP A 211 -5.84 -8.79 -10.30
CA ASP A 211 -6.85 -9.83 -10.21
C ASP A 211 -6.84 -10.46 -8.80
N ALA A 212 -7.85 -10.14 -7.99
CA ALA A 212 -8.03 -10.67 -6.65
C ALA A 212 -8.95 -11.93 -6.60
N SER A 213 -9.15 -12.62 -7.73
CA SER A 213 -10.06 -13.76 -7.80
C SER A 213 -9.62 -14.93 -6.93
N LYS A 214 -8.32 -15.21 -6.82
CA LYS A 214 -7.80 -16.33 -6.03
C LYS A 214 -8.14 -16.21 -4.55
N ILE A 215 -7.78 -15.09 -3.90
CA ILE A 215 -8.09 -14.88 -2.47
C ILE A 215 -9.60 -14.90 -2.20
N LYS A 216 -10.40 -14.43 -3.16
CA LYS A 216 -11.87 -14.49 -3.08
C LYS A 216 -12.40 -15.91 -3.15
N ASN A 217 -11.89 -16.72 -4.07
CA ASN A 217 -12.35 -18.09 -4.28
C ASN A 217 -11.87 -19.03 -3.17
N ASP A 218 -10.61 -18.89 -2.76
CA ASP A 218 -9.98 -19.78 -1.77
C ASP A 218 -10.38 -19.42 -0.34
N LEU A 219 -10.43 -18.13 -0.01
CA LEU A 219 -10.57 -17.65 1.37
C LEU A 219 -11.84 -16.82 1.60
N GLY A 220 -12.67 -16.62 0.58
CA GLY A 220 -13.93 -15.88 0.69
C GLY A 220 -13.75 -14.37 0.94
N TRP A 221 -12.53 -13.83 0.83
CA TRP A 221 -12.26 -12.43 1.10
C TRP A 221 -12.72 -11.53 -0.04
N LYS A 222 -13.29 -10.38 0.31
CA LYS A 222 -13.63 -9.27 -0.60
C LYS A 222 -13.48 -7.96 0.17
N PRO A 223 -13.14 -6.84 -0.48
CA PRO A 223 -13.16 -5.54 0.16
C PRO A 223 -14.59 -5.20 0.61
N LYS A 224 -14.71 -4.52 1.76
CA LYS A 224 -15.98 -3.99 2.27
C LYS A 224 -16.23 -2.55 1.83
N GLU A 225 -15.17 -1.79 1.57
CA GLU A 225 -15.26 -0.42 1.05
C GLU A 225 -15.09 -0.42 -0.47
N ASP A 226 -15.84 0.44 -1.14
CA ASP A 226 -15.49 0.91 -2.48
C ASP A 226 -14.61 2.16 -2.37
N PHE A 227 -14.13 2.67 -3.51
CA PHE A 227 -13.31 3.87 -3.49
C PHE A 227 -14.05 5.09 -2.92
N LEU A 228 -15.33 5.28 -3.25
CA LEU A 228 -16.09 6.47 -2.84
C LEU A 228 -16.32 6.51 -1.32
N SER A 229 -16.62 5.36 -0.71
CA SER A 229 -16.82 5.24 0.73
C SER A 229 -15.49 5.39 1.48
N GLY A 230 -14.43 4.75 1.00
CA GLY A 230 -13.12 4.82 1.62
C GLY A 230 -12.45 6.19 1.50
N ILE A 231 -12.55 6.87 0.35
CA ILE A 231 -11.89 8.18 0.15
C ILE A 231 -12.56 9.25 1.02
N ARG A 232 -13.89 9.22 1.17
CA ARG A 232 -14.59 10.09 2.14
C ARG A 232 -14.12 9.86 3.57
N LYS A 233 -14.03 8.60 4.01
CA LYS A 233 -13.49 8.24 5.34
C LYS A 233 -12.06 8.74 5.53
N THR A 234 -11.26 8.66 4.48
CA THR A 234 -9.86 9.12 4.50
C THR A 234 -9.79 10.64 4.66
N VAL A 235 -10.50 11.40 3.81
CA VAL A 235 -10.55 12.86 3.91
C VAL A 235 -11.03 13.30 5.30
N GLN A 236 -12.15 12.74 5.77
CA GLN A 236 -12.67 13.05 7.10
C GLN A 236 -11.64 12.76 8.20
N TRP A 237 -10.94 11.62 8.12
CA TRP A 237 -9.93 11.27 9.11
C TRP A 237 -8.80 12.31 9.18
N TYR A 238 -8.30 12.81 8.04
CA TYR A 238 -7.28 13.86 8.04
C TYR A 238 -7.79 15.17 8.65
N LEU A 239 -9.03 15.58 8.33
CA LEU A 239 -9.65 16.77 8.91
C LEU A 239 -9.82 16.64 10.43
N ASP A 240 -10.14 15.44 10.92
CA ASP A 240 -10.34 15.17 12.35
C ASP A 240 -9.00 14.97 13.10
N ASN A 241 -7.88 14.79 12.38
CA ASN A 241 -6.58 14.41 12.96
C ASN A 241 -5.43 15.30 12.46
N LEU A 242 -5.67 16.60 12.29
CA LEU A 242 -4.64 17.55 11.83
C LEU A 242 -3.38 17.54 12.70
N THR A 243 -3.52 17.43 14.03
CA THR A 243 -2.38 17.35 14.95
C THR A 243 -1.47 16.14 14.68
N TRP A 244 -2.03 15.00 14.27
CA TRP A 244 -1.20 13.86 13.84
C TRP A 244 -0.38 14.20 12.60
N SER A 245 -1.00 14.89 11.65
CA SER A 245 -0.37 15.32 10.39
C SER A 245 0.73 16.37 10.61
N GLU A 246 0.54 17.29 11.56
CA GLU A 246 1.54 18.29 11.95
C GLU A 246 2.79 17.61 12.55
N ASN A 247 2.60 16.69 13.50
CA ASN A 247 3.70 16.01 14.20
C ASN A 247 4.60 15.14 13.27
N ILE A 248 4.04 14.61 12.19
CA ILE A 248 4.83 13.81 11.23
C ILE A 248 5.55 14.70 10.21
N GLN A 249 5.10 15.93 9.97
CA GLN A 249 5.71 16.85 9.00
C GLN A 249 6.83 17.70 9.60
N ASP A 250 6.73 18.09 10.87
CA ASP A 250 7.75 18.91 11.55
C ASP A 250 8.98 18.11 12.02
N GLY A 251 8.99 16.79 11.79
CA GLY A 251 10.06 15.89 12.21
C GLY A 251 10.04 15.56 13.71
N SER A 252 9.02 15.99 14.46
CA SER A 252 8.82 15.61 15.87
C SER A 252 8.38 14.15 16.02
N TYR A 253 7.97 13.49 14.93
CA TYR A 253 7.85 12.03 14.83
C TYR A 253 9.22 11.36 14.98
N LYS A 254 9.71 11.34 16.22
CA LYS A 254 10.85 10.56 16.63
C LYS A 254 10.37 9.12 16.83
N LEU A 255 11.17 8.17 16.36
CA LEU A 255 11.08 6.73 16.69
C LEU A 255 11.36 6.45 18.18
N GLU A 256 11.04 7.39 19.08
CA GLU A 256 11.08 7.15 20.51
C GLU A 256 9.91 6.22 20.85
N ARG A 257 10.21 5.10 21.52
CA ARG A 257 9.17 4.17 21.99
C ARG A 257 8.13 4.95 22.81
N LEU A 258 6.91 5.04 22.30
CA LEU A 258 5.77 5.42 23.12
C LEU A 258 5.59 4.32 24.19
N GLY A 259 5.72 4.69 25.47
CA GLY A 259 5.55 3.76 26.61
C GLY A 259 6.76 3.51 27.50
N VAL A 260 7.92 4.18 27.31
CA VAL A 260 9.07 4.02 28.23
C VAL A 260 9.00 4.93 29.46
N ASN A 261 8.06 5.88 29.49
CA ASN A 261 7.79 6.73 30.65
C ASN A 261 6.41 6.42 31.23
N LEU A 262 6.25 5.22 31.77
CA LEU A 262 5.34 5.00 32.89
C LEU A 262 6.22 4.85 34.13
N LYS A 263 6.27 5.89 34.95
CA LYS A 263 6.64 5.80 36.36
C LYS A 263 5.37 5.63 37.18
#